data_AF-A0A536ZVR7-F1
#
_entry.id   AF-A0A536ZVR7-F1
#
_cell.length_a   1.000
_cell.length_b   1.000
_cell.length_c   1.000
_cell.angle_alpha   90.00
_cell.angle_beta   90.00
_cell.angle_gamma   90.00
#
_symmetry.space_group_name_H-M   'P 1'
#
loop_
_entity.id
_entity.type
_entity.pdbx_description
1 polymer ?
#
loop_
_entity_poly.entity_id
_entity_poly.type
_entity_poly.pdbx_seq_one_letter_code
_entity_poly.pdbx_strand_id
1 'polypeptide(L)'
;MRYVLALLWLSPLIGEAQTPPRWVAGPTVTIVAAQNDPRVAFTYEAIEHWNRTLAELGADFRLGPVRHVADGAPGSDELEMMSSRVARGLPMRWPPSVFKLRGDTVIVLSEGRFLTAFTSRLPALGRAFIALPTHSLWPFSQPNVSRHVIAHELGHVLGLGDNEIAATLMCSSAIRPCDRDIAVSEAARFMPLTHAERTQLVAAYPPREPTWSKSPSITILGQEGDPRIALVHEAVDYWNGVFADIGTPFRLGPTQLVAGAIPAEELRAFSADRVGPRSAAVPMPESVATVPGNLIVALSDAEFVSFAARWPSEEKALAAIKAHLESPLTLPNVARNVVAHELGHAIGLWHNDDPAMLMCGRPVPCRPDAMQSDTPRIFPLSADEKAQLRRMYPPRAD
;
A
#
# COMPACT_ATOMS: atom_id res chain seq x y z
N MET A 1 5.70 47.78 19.17
CA MET A 1 5.73 48.01 17.70
C MET A 1 6.98 47.33 17.13
N ARG A 2 6.88 46.06 16.74
CA ARG A 2 7.87 45.32 15.94
C ARG A 2 7.09 44.39 15.02
N TYR A 3 7.30 44.56 13.72
CA TYR A 3 6.53 43.96 12.64
C TYR A 3 6.71 42.43 12.61
N VAL A 4 5.61 41.69 12.74
CA VAL A 4 5.50 40.30 12.31
C VAL A 4 4.92 40.34 10.90
N LEU A 5 5.76 40.10 9.88
CA LEU A 5 5.28 39.90 8.52
C LEU A 5 4.71 38.47 8.43
N ALA A 6 3.40 38.34 8.61
CA ALA A 6 2.66 37.18 8.16
C ALA A 6 2.48 37.31 6.64
N LEU A 7 3.31 36.60 5.86
CA LEU A 7 3.10 36.41 4.43
C LEU A 7 1.98 35.37 4.25
N LEU A 8 0.76 35.86 4.05
CA LEU A 8 -0.39 35.09 3.61
C LEU A 8 -0.18 34.71 2.14
N TRP A 9 -0.07 33.41 1.86
CA TRP A 9 0.04 32.87 0.50
C TRP A 9 -1.34 32.45 0.00
N LEU A 10 -1.85 33.17 -1.00
CA LEU A 10 -2.99 32.77 -1.82
C LEU A 10 -2.44 31.99 -3.01
N SER A 11 -2.59 30.65 -2.99
CA SER A 11 -2.40 29.83 -4.19
C SER A 11 -3.63 29.96 -5.10
N PRO A 12 -3.49 30.24 -6.40
CA PRO A 12 -4.62 30.17 -7.31
C PRO A 12 -4.94 28.70 -7.61
N LEU A 13 -6.20 28.34 -7.35
CA LEU A 13 -6.86 27.16 -7.91
C LEU A 13 -6.83 27.24 -9.46
N ILE A 14 -6.71 26.06 -10.07
CA ILE A 14 -7.03 25.68 -11.47
C ILE A 14 -5.85 25.69 -12.47
N GLY A 15 -5.42 24.47 -12.79
CA GLY A 15 -4.98 24.04 -14.11
C GLY A 15 -5.25 22.54 -14.18
N GLU A 16 -5.95 22.08 -15.21
CA GLU A 16 -6.34 20.67 -15.42
C GLU A 16 -5.23 19.70 -14.99
N ALA A 17 -5.58 18.76 -14.12
CA ALA A 17 -4.69 17.70 -13.67
C ALA A 17 -4.34 16.78 -14.85
N GLN A 18 -3.38 17.21 -15.67
CA GLN A 18 -2.65 16.29 -16.52
C GLN A 18 -1.93 15.34 -15.59
N THR A 19 -2.49 14.13 -15.43
CA THR A 19 -1.85 13.04 -14.69
C THR A 19 -0.39 12.95 -15.14
N PRO A 20 0.60 13.28 -14.29
CA PRO A 20 1.99 13.26 -14.71
C PRO A 20 2.33 11.83 -15.17
N PRO A 21 3.04 11.65 -16.29
CA PRO A 21 3.28 10.31 -16.83
C PRO A 21 3.93 9.42 -15.79
N ARG A 22 3.43 8.20 -15.77
CA ARG A 22 3.73 7.18 -14.77
C ARG A 22 5.15 6.65 -14.96
N TRP A 23 5.77 6.21 -13.88
CA TRP A 23 6.99 5.44 -13.98
C TRP A 23 6.67 4.08 -14.63
N VAL A 24 7.36 3.74 -15.72
CA VAL A 24 7.19 2.46 -16.41
C VAL A 24 7.94 1.33 -15.70
N ALA A 25 9.02 1.68 -15.00
CA ALA A 25 9.82 0.78 -14.16
C ALA A 25 10.24 1.52 -12.88
N GLY A 26 10.66 0.77 -11.86
CA GLY A 26 11.15 1.32 -10.61
C GLY A 26 12.31 2.30 -10.82
N PRO A 27 12.18 3.58 -10.39
CA PRO A 27 13.23 4.57 -10.59
C PRO A 27 14.40 4.33 -9.65
N THR A 28 15.61 4.45 -10.18
CA THR A 28 16.81 4.58 -9.34
C THR A 28 16.71 5.86 -8.50
N VAL A 29 17.11 5.78 -7.24
CA VAL A 29 17.09 6.92 -6.31
C VAL A 29 18.51 7.32 -5.97
N THR A 30 18.84 8.59 -6.16
CA THR A 30 20.12 9.17 -5.71
C THR A 30 19.87 10.22 -4.64
N ILE A 31 20.43 10.00 -3.45
CA ILE A 31 20.45 10.94 -2.34
C ILE A 31 21.76 11.73 -2.44
N VAL A 32 21.68 13.06 -2.49
CA VAL A 32 22.82 13.97 -2.53
C VAL A 32 22.82 14.78 -1.25
N ALA A 33 23.77 14.49 -0.36
CA ALA A 33 23.80 15.01 1.00
C ALA A 33 25.15 14.77 1.65
N ALA A 34 25.53 15.59 2.64
CA ALA A 34 26.73 15.35 3.41
C ALA A 34 26.75 13.95 4.04
N GLN A 35 27.95 13.36 4.22
CA GLN A 35 28.11 11.96 4.66
C GLN A 35 27.36 11.62 5.96
N ASN A 36 27.27 12.58 6.88
CA ASN A 36 26.68 12.41 8.21
C ASN A 36 25.32 13.09 8.36
N ASP A 37 24.66 13.42 7.25
CA ASP A 37 23.35 14.05 7.29
C ASP A 37 22.29 13.05 7.81
N PRO A 38 21.62 13.31 8.95
CA PRO A 38 20.66 12.38 9.53
C PRO A 38 19.45 12.11 8.63
N ARG A 39 19.12 13.06 7.73
CA ARG A 39 18.01 12.90 6.78
C ARG A 39 18.28 11.81 5.74
N VAL A 40 19.52 11.36 5.54
CA VAL A 40 19.83 10.20 4.69
C VAL A 40 19.12 8.96 5.23
N ALA A 41 19.23 8.69 6.54
CA ALA A 41 18.53 7.56 7.16
C ALA A 41 17.01 7.71 7.05
N PHE A 42 16.47 8.91 7.26
CA PHE A 42 15.04 9.18 7.11
C PHE A 42 14.54 8.95 5.69
N THR A 43 15.38 9.20 4.68
CA THR A 43 15.06 8.95 3.28
C THR A 43 14.96 7.45 3.00
N TYR A 44 15.85 6.63 3.55
CA TYR A 44 15.72 5.17 3.47
C TYR A 44 14.43 4.68 4.14
N GLU A 45 14.09 5.20 5.32
CA GLU A 45 12.84 4.86 6.01
C GLU A 45 11.60 5.22 5.19
N ALA A 46 11.58 6.40 4.55
CA ALA A 46 10.46 6.83 3.71
C ALA A 46 10.33 5.99 2.42
N ILE A 47 11.45 5.63 1.79
CA ILE A 47 11.47 4.72 0.63
C ILE A 47 10.94 3.34 1.02
N GLU A 48 11.35 2.82 2.19
CA GLU A 48 10.85 1.54 2.69
C GLU A 48 9.34 1.59 2.97
N HIS A 49 8.86 2.68 3.59
CA HIS A 49 7.44 2.91 3.83
C HIS A 49 6.63 2.92 2.53
N TRP A 50 7.10 3.62 1.50
CA TRP A 50 6.42 3.65 0.20
C TRP A 50 6.45 2.29 -0.51
N ASN A 51 7.60 1.62 -0.52
CA ASN A 51 7.71 0.28 -1.11
C ASN A 51 6.78 -0.73 -0.42
N ARG A 52 6.59 -0.61 0.89
CA ARG A 52 5.64 -1.41 1.65
C ARG A 52 4.20 -1.05 1.31
N THR A 53 3.87 0.23 1.28
CA THR A 53 2.53 0.72 0.91
C THR A 53 2.15 0.23 -0.48
N LEU A 54 3.06 0.31 -1.45
CA LEU A 54 2.85 -0.20 -2.81
C LEU A 54 2.70 -1.73 -2.82
N ALA A 55 3.45 -2.45 -1.99
CA ALA A 55 3.31 -3.91 -1.85
C ALA A 55 1.95 -4.31 -1.25
N GLU A 56 1.49 -3.58 -0.23
CA GLU A 56 0.16 -3.75 0.39
C GLU A 56 -0.97 -3.48 -0.62
N LEU A 57 -0.74 -2.56 -1.56
CA LEU A 57 -1.63 -2.30 -2.70
C LEU A 57 -1.43 -3.29 -3.87
N GLY A 58 -0.58 -4.30 -3.71
CA GLY A 58 -0.32 -5.36 -4.70
C GLY A 58 0.56 -4.96 -5.87
N ALA A 59 1.09 -3.73 -5.92
CA ALA A 59 1.95 -3.27 -7.00
C ALA A 59 3.29 -4.02 -7.00
N ASP A 60 3.81 -4.33 -8.19
CA ASP A 60 5.20 -4.81 -8.37
C ASP A 60 6.21 -3.66 -8.39
N PHE A 61 5.73 -2.43 -8.54
CA PHE A 61 6.55 -1.23 -8.64
C PHE A 61 7.25 -0.92 -7.32
N ARG A 62 8.57 -0.67 -7.36
CA ARG A 62 9.37 -0.28 -6.19
C ARG A 62 10.28 0.91 -6.53
N LEU A 63 10.44 1.81 -5.58
CA LEU A 63 11.48 2.84 -5.59
C LEU A 63 12.84 2.21 -5.27
N GLY A 64 13.86 2.53 -6.07
CA GLY A 64 15.23 2.04 -5.90
C GLY A 64 15.74 1.28 -7.13
N PRO A 65 17.02 0.86 -7.14
CA PRO A 65 18.00 0.89 -6.05
C PRO A 65 18.41 2.31 -5.61
N VAL A 66 18.83 2.44 -4.34
CA VAL A 66 19.17 3.73 -3.70
C VAL A 66 20.70 3.89 -3.62
N ARG A 67 21.21 5.06 -3.98
CA ARG A 67 22.62 5.44 -3.86
C ARG A 67 22.76 6.77 -3.14
N HIS A 68 23.68 6.86 -2.19
CA HIS A 68 24.04 8.12 -1.52
C HIS A 68 25.35 8.68 -2.11
N VAL A 69 25.39 10.00 -2.30
CA VAL A 69 26.54 10.75 -2.81
C VAL A 69 26.81 11.94 -1.88
N ALA A 70 28.03 12.03 -1.37
CA ALA A 70 28.46 13.09 -0.47
C ALA A 70 28.61 14.46 -1.15
N ASP A 71 29.01 14.45 -2.43
CA ASP A 71 29.42 15.63 -3.18
C ASP A 71 28.52 15.91 -4.40
N GLY A 72 28.56 17.15 -4.89
CA GLY A 72 27.86 17.57 -6.10
C GLY A 72 26.46 18.12 -5.89
N ALA A 73 26.08 18.42 -4.64
CA ALA A 73 24.83 19.13 -4.35
C ALA A 73 24.80 20.51 -5.08
N PRO A 74 23.67 20.88 -5.69
CA PRO A 74 23.42 22.25 -6.12
C PRO A 74 23.57 23.22 -4.94
N GLY A 75 23.98 24.46 -5.23
CA GLY A 75 24.11 25.49 -4.19
C GLY A 75 22.75 25.85 -3.58
N SER A 76 22.73 26.21 -2.30
CA SER A 76 21.48 26.56 -1.58
C SER A 76 20.71 27.69 -2.27
N ASP A 77 21.38 28.75 -2.73
CA ASP A 77 20.74 29.89 -3.42
C ASP A 77 20.01 29.46 -4.70
N GLU A 78 20.57 28.48 -5.40
CA GLU A 78 20.00 27.92 -6.63
C GLU A 78 18.73 27.11 -6.33
N LEU A 79 18.76 26.30 -5.26
CA LEU A 79 17.60 25.54 -4.78
C LEU A 79 16.50 26.45 -4.24
N GLU A 80 16.86 27.51 -3.50
CA GLU A 80 15.92 28.51 -2.98
C GLU A 80 15.21 29.26 -4.12
N MET A 81 15.95 29.60 -5.18
CA MET A 81 15.35 30.16 -6.41
C MET A 81 14.38 29.16 -7.06
N MET A 82 14.75 27.88 -7.17
CA MET A 82 13.86 26.85 -7.72
C MET A 82 12.58 26.72 -6.89
N SER A 83 12.70 26.61 -5.57
CA SER A 83 11.58 26.51 -4.63
C SER A 83 10.63 27.71 -4.74
N SER A 84 11.16 28.93 -4.82
CA SER A 84 10.37 30.14 -5.02
C SER A 84 9.59 30.12 -6.34
N ARG A 85 10.12 29.51 -7.40
CA ARG A 85 9.40 29.35 -8.67
C ARG A 85 8.27 28.32 -8.55
N VAL A 86 8.53 27.19 -7.89
CA VAL A 86 7.51 26.15 -7.63
C VAL A 86 6.35 26.74 -6.84
N ALA A 87 6.66 27.44 -5.74
CA ALA A 87 5.66 28.08 -4.89
C ALA A 87 4.81 29.11 -5.63
N ARG A 88 5.32 29.70 -6.72
CA ARG A 88 4.61 30.66 -7.57
C ARG A 88 3.95 30.03 -8.80
N GLY A 89 4.00 28.72 -8.96
CA GLY A 89 3.50 28.02 -10.14
C GLY A 89 4.21 28.41 -11.44
N LEU A 90 5.43 28.93 -11.35
CA LEU A 90 6.19 29.38 -12.51
C LEU A 90 6.91 28.18 -13.17
N PRO A 91 7.10 28.19 -14.51
CA PRO A 91 7.81 27.12 -15.20
C PRO A 91 9.19 26.87 -14.58
N MET A 92 9.49 25.61 -14.28
CA MET A 92 10.76 25.27 -13.64
C MET A 92 11.92 25.46 -14.62
N ARG A 93 12.98 26.12 -14.15
CA ARG A 93 14.28 26.15 -14.84
C ARG A 93 15.24 25.29 -14.05
N TRP A 94 15.56 24.13 -14.61
CA TRP A 94 16.48 23.19 -14.01
C TRP A 94 17.90 23.68 -14.24
N PRO A 95 18.71 23.85 -13.18
CA PRO A 95 20.07 24.33 -13.35
C PRO A 95 21.00 23.25 -13.91
N PRO A 96 22.11 23.65 -14.57
CA PRO A 96 23.12 22.71 -15.09
C PRO A 96 23.69 21.77 -14.03
N SER A 97 23.76 22.20 -12.77
CA SER A 97 24.22 21.40 -11.63
C SER A 97 23.35 20.15 -11.42
N VAL A 98 22.03 20.28 -11.51
CA VAL A 98 21.08 19.18 -11.34
C VAL A 98 21.18 18.16 -12.49
N PHE A 99 21.44 18.61 -13.72
CA PHE A 99 21.61 17.71 -14.85
C PHE A 99 22.86 16.82 -14.76
N LYS A 100 23.88 17.21 -13.98
CA LYS A 100 25.07 16.39 -13.73
C LYS A 100 24.81 15.23 -12.78
N LEU A 101 23.74 15.31 -11.98
CA LEU A 101 23.37 14.27 -11.03
C LEU A 101 22.79 13.08 -11.80
N ARG A 102 23.23 11.88 -11.45
CA ARG A 102 22.69 10.62 -12.00
C ARG A 102 21.52 10.14 -11.16
N GLY A 103 20.62 9.37 -11.77
CA GLY A 103 19.45 8.80 -11.12
C GLY A 103 18.16 9.35 -11.69
N ASP A 104 17.14 8.51 -11.67
CA ASP A 104 15.80 8.84 -12.16
C ASP A 104 15.10 9.74 -11.15
N THR A 105 15.21 9.43 -9.86
CA THR A 105 14.80 10.31 -8.75
C THR A 105 16.03 10.82 -8.01
N VAL A 106 16.19 12.13 -7.93
CA VAL A 106 17.31 12.77 -7.22
C VAL A 106 16.76 13.54 -6.03
N ILE A 107 17.30 13.26 -4.84
CA ILE A 107 16.88 13.87 -3.57
C ILE A 107 18.07 14.66 -3.04
N VAL A 108 17.95 15.98 -2.97
CA VAL A 108 18.99 16.86 -2.45
C VAL A 108 18.63 17.30 -1.04
N LEU A 109 19.48 16.94 -0.08
CA LEU A 109 19.35 17.35 1.32
C LEU A 109 20.20 18.61 1.50
N SER A 110 19.56 19.77 1.41
CA SER A 110 20.24 21.07 1.39
C SER A 110 20.45 21.63 2.79
N GLU A 111 21.43 22.54 2.93
CA GLU A 111 21.59 23.42 4.09
C GLU A 111 20.94 24.80 3.90
N GLY A 112 20.20 25.00 2.81
CA GLY A 112 19.42 26.22 2.55
C GLY A 112 18.39 26.48 3.64
N ARG A 113 18.33 27.72 4.11
CA ARG A 113 17.48 28.17 5.22
C ARG A 113 16.15 28.74 4.75
N PHE A 114 16.09 29.25 3.52
CA PHE A 114 14.89 29.82 2.92
C PHE A 114 14.27 28.90 1.85
N LEU A 115 14.77 27.67 1.78
CA LEU A 115 14.22 26.63 0.93
C LEU A 115 12.90 26.14 1.55
N THR A 116 11.85 26.01 0.75
CA THR A 116 10.69 25.18 1.09
C THR A 116 10.87 23.84 0.39
N ALA A 117 10.55 22.75 1.09
CA ALA A 117 10.58 21.42 0.47
C ALA A 117 9.72 21.42 -0.79
N PHE A 118 10.21 20.77 -1.85
CA PHE A 118 9.45 20.64 -3.07
C PHE A 118 9.87 19.42 -3.88
N THR A 119 8.93 18.96 -4.69
CA THR A 119 9.13 17.96 -5.72
C THR A 119 8.83 18.55 -7.09
N SER A 120 9.69 18.26 -8.06
CA SER A 120 9.41 18.51 -9.47
C SER A 120 9.66 17.28 -10.30
N ARG A 121 8.71 17.00 -11.19
CA ARG A 121 8.86 15.96 -12.20
C ARG A 121 9.21 16.57 -13.55
N LEU A 122 10.06 15.87 -14.28
CA LEU A 122 10.36 16.09 -15.70
C LEU A 122 9.90 14.85 -16.48
N PRO A 123 8.60 14.78 -16.81
CA PRO A 123 8.01 13.79 -17.69
C PRO A 123 8.86 13.41 -18.91
N ALA A 124 9.31 14.41 -19.67
CA ALA A 124 10.04 14.20 -20.93
C ALA A 124 11.39 13.48 -20.75
N LEU A 125 11.97 13.54 -19.55
CA LEU A 125 13.23 12.86 -19.24
C LEU A 125 13.04 11.63 -18.36
N GLY A 126 11.80 11.35 -17.92
CA GLY A 126 11.55 10.33 -16.90
C GLY A 126 12.33 10.61 -15.61
N ARG A 127 12.35 11.87 -15.14
CA ARG A 127 13.08 12.25 -13.93
C ARG A 127 12.21 12.92 -12.88
N ALA A 128 12.57 12.75 -11.62
CA ALA A 128 12.04 13.52 -10.50
C ALA A 128 13.18 14.11 -9.68
N PHE A 129 12.92 15.26 -9.08
CA PHE A 129 13.85 15.97 -8.22
C PHE A 129 13.13 16.47 -6.99
N ILE A 130 13.71 16.16 -5.84
CA ILE A 130 13.28 16.61 -4.53
C ILE A 130 14.39 17.47 -3.95
N ALA A 131 14.04 18.63 -3.39
CA ALA A 131 14.95 19.41 -2.57
C ALA A 131 14.33 19.64 -1.20
N LEU A 132 15.13 19.40 -0.16
CA LEU A 132 14.69 19.53 1.24
C LEU A 132 15.52 20.60 1.96
N PRO A 133 14.87 21.46 2.77
CA PRO A 133 15.55 22.52 3.52
C PRO A 133 16.38 21.97 4.66
N THR A 134 17.26 22.83 5.20
CA THR A 134 18.12 22.47 6.35
C THR A 134 17.32 21.85 7.48
N HIS A 135 17.86 20.77 8.05
CA HIS A 135 17.34 20.15 9.26
C HIS A 135 17.71 20.93 10.53
N SER A 136 18.46 22.03 10.43
CA SER A 136 18.89 22.80 11.60
C SER A 136 17.83 23.78 12.11
N LEU A 137 16.74 23.99 11.36
CA LEU A 137 15.68 24.93 11.71
C LEU A 137 14.39 24.21 12.05
N TRP A 138 13.67 24.73 13.03
CA TRP A 138 12.34 24.27 13.37
C TRP A 138 11.36 24.58 12.19
N PRO A 139 10.43 23.67 11.85
CA PRO A 139 10.14 22.39 12.48
C PRO A 139 11.00 21.21 12.00
N PHE A 140 11.78 21.37 10.92
CA PHE A 140 12.58 20.30 10.31
C PHE A 140 13.67 19.71 11.21
N SER A 141 14.10 20.43 12.25
CA SER A 141 14.97 19.88 13.30
C SER A 141 14.35 18.76 14.11
N GLN A 142 13.03 18.57 14.03
CA GLN A 142 12.36 17.43 14.61
C GLN A 142 12.45 16.23 13.66
N PRO A 143 12.99 15.08 14.12
CA PRO A 143 13.15 13.90 13.27
C PRO A 143 11.85 13.41 12.62
N ASN A 144 10.72 13.46 13.33
CA ASN A 144 9.43 12.99 12.81
C ASN A 144 8.89 13.90 11.69
N VAL A 145 9.07 15.22 11.82
CA VAL A 145 8.70 16.18 10.78
C VAL A 145 9.57 15.96 9.54
N SER A 146 10.90 15.86 9.70
CA SER A 146 11.80 15.60 8.57
C SER A 146 11.45 14.29 7.85
N ARG A 147 11.21 13.19 8.59
CA ARG A 147 10.76 11.91 7.99
C ARG A 147 9.47 12.06 7.21
N HIS A 148 8.47 12.68 7.81
CA HIS A 148 7.16 12.85 7.19
C HIS A 148 7.28 13.67 5.91
N VAL A 149 7.99 14.80 5.94
CA VAL A 149 8.17 15.66 4.76
C VAL A 149 8.88 14.90 3.64
N ILE A 150 9.92 14.11 3.94
CA ILE A 150 10.56 13.27 2.91
C ILE A 150 9.56 12.27 2.29
N ALA A 151 8.72 11.64 3.11
CA ALA A 151 7.70 10.72 2.61
C ALA A 151 6.61 11.45 1.80
N HIS A 152 6.18 12.63 2.21
CA HIS A 152 5.24 13.48 1.47
C HIS A 152 5.77 13.83 0.08
N GLU A 153 7.01 14.31 -0.02
CA GLU A 153 7.65 14.64 -1.30
C GLU A 153 7.81 13.41 -2.21
N LEU A 154 8.12 12.24 -1.63
CA LEU A 154 8.12 10.98 -2.38
C LEU A 154 6.71 10.60 -2.89
N GLY A 155 5.64 10.98 -2.18
CA GLY A 155 4.27 10.83 -2.67
C GLY A 155 4.03 11.59 -3.98
N HIS A 156 4.56 12.80 -4.11
CA HIS A 156 4.53 13.54 -5.38
C HIS A 156 5.32 12.84 -6.50
N VAL A 157 6.44 12.17 -6.17
CA VAL A 157 7.18 11.35 -7.14
C VAL A 157 6.31 10.20 -7.67
N LEU A 158 5.47 9.62 -6.81
CA LEU A 158 4.48 8.58 -7.16
C LEU A 158 3.23 9.15 -7.86
N GLY A 159 3.13 10.47 -8.00
CA GLY A 159 2.05 11.15 -8.70
C GLY A 159 0.86 11.54 -7.83
N LEU A 160 0.97 11.44 -6.50
CA LEU A 160 -0.04 11.99 -5.59
C LEU A 160 0.05 13.51 -5.52
N GLY A 161 -1.11 14.16 -5.41
CA GLY A 161 -1.20 15.60 -5.15
C GLY A 161 -1.35 15.89 -3.67
N ASP A 162 -1.29 17.18 -3.35
CA ASP A 162 -1.67 17.70 -2.04
C ASP A 162 -3.15 17.47 -1.73
N ASN A 163 -3.46 17.30 -0.45
CA ASN A 163 -4.83 17.30 0.07
C ASN A 163 -4.95 18.27 1.28
N GLU A 164 -6.18 18.59 1.69
CA GLU A 164 -6.47 19.44 2.86
C GLU A 164 -6.96 18.66 4.09
N ILE A 165 -6.81 17.33 4.09
CA ILE A 165 -7.30 16.43 5.12
C ILE A 165 -6.22 16.26 6.19
N ALA A 166 -6.47 16.86 7.35
CA ALA A 166 -5.60 16.77 8.51
C ALA A 166 -5.28 15.32 8.90
N ALA A 167 -4.09 15.12 9.47
CA ALA A 167 -3.59 13.80 9.89
C ALA A 167 -3.44 12.77 8.75
N THR A 168 -3.20 13.22 7.51
CA THR A 168 -2.87 12.35 6.37
C THR A 168 -1.49 12.66 5.79
N LEU A 169 -0.88 11.69 5.10
CA LEU A 169 0.49 11.82 4.59
C LEU A 169 0.62 12.92 3.53
N MET A 170 -0.37 13.06 2.65
CA MET A 170 -0.37 14.07 1.58
C MET A 170 -1.04 15.39 2.01
N CYS A 171 -1.26 15.58 3.31
CA CYS A 171 -1.77 16.86 3.84
C CYS A 171 -0.74 17.96 3.59
N SER A 172 -1.16 18.98 2.86
CA SER A 172 -0.41 20.22 2.67
C SER A 172 -1.34 21.38 2.98
N SER A 173 -0.84 22.43 3.60
CA SER A 173 -1.68 23.59 3.91
C SER A 173 -0.94 24.90 3.69
N ALA A 174 -1.64 25.84 3.05
CA ALA A 174 -1.43 27.26 3.25
C ALA A 174 -2.17 27.81 4.49
N ILE A 175 -3.08 27.04 5.14
CA ILE A 175 -4.08 27.58 6.10
C ILE A 175 -4.15 26.83 7.46
N ARG A 176 -3.78 25.55 7.57
CA ARG A 176 -3.74 24.79 8.85
C ARG A 176 -2.55 23.82 8.90
N PRO A 177 -1.53 24.06 9.75
CA PRO A 177 -0.28 23.32 9.67
C PRO A 177 -0.48 21.84 10.00
N CYS A 178 -0.46 20.99 8.96
CA CYS A 178 -0.36 19.53 9.07
C CYS A 178 0.85 19.14 9.96
N ASP A 179 1.88 19.99 9.99
CA ASP A 179 3.08 19.90 10.82
C ASP A 179 2.85 19.87 12.33
N ARG A 180 1.76 20.48 12.83
CA ARG A 180 1.53 20.59 14.28
C ARG A 180 1.18 19.27 14.93
N ASP A 181 0.51 18.36 14.22
CA ASP A 181 0.14 17.04 14.75
C ASP A 181 1.29 16.02 14.57
N ILE A 182 2.12 16.19 13.54
CA ILE A 182 3.29 15.33 13.25
C ILE A 182 4.35 15.43 14.35
N ALA A 183 4.59 16.64 14.86
CA ALA A 183 5.53 16.93 15.93
C ALA A 183 5.25 16.18 17.24
N VAL A 184 4.01 15.72 17.44
CA VAL A 184 3.49 15.25 18.74
C VAL A 184 3.15 13.75 18.73
N SER A 185 3.02 13.13 17.55
CA SER A 185 2.67 11.73 17.40
C SER A 185 3.91 10.83 17.33
N GLU A 186 4.30 10.20 18.45
CA GLU A 186 5.28 9.10 18.45
C GLU A 186 4.69 7.76 17.98
N ALA A 187 3.35 7.62 17.99
CA ALA A 187 2.67 6.34 17.79
C ALA A 187 2.62 5.88 16.32
N ALA A 188 2.70 6.80 15.35
CA ALA A 188 2.74 6.49 13.92
C ALA A 188 3.90 7.25 13.26
N ARG A 189 4.90 6.49 12.77
CA ARG A 189 6.12 7.01 12.12
C ARG A 189 5.83 7.79 10.83
N PHE A 190 4.74 7.45 10.14
CA PHE A 190 4.17 8.15 8.98
C PHE A 190 2.65 8.22 9.15
N MET A 191 2.02 9.31 8.69
CA MET A 191 0.57 9.43 8.69
C MET A 191 -0.07 8.53 7.62
N PRO A 192 -1.36 8.16 7.75
CA PRO A 192 -2.04 7.33 6.76
C PRO A 192 -2.32 8.09 5.45
N LEU A 193 -2.49 7.32 4.37
CA LEU A 193 -3.09 7.80 3.12
C LEU A 193 -4.62 7.80 3.19
N THR A 194 -5.24 8.68 2.42
CA THR A 194 -6.68 8.66 2.19
C THR A 194 -7.09 7.51 1.26
N HIS A 195 -8.38 7.18 1.23
CA HIS A 195 -8.94 6.25 0.24
C HIS A 195 -8.60 6.68 -1.19
N ALA A 196 -8.85 7.96 -1.51
CA ALA A 196 -8.66 8.50 -2.85
C ALA A 196 -7.21 8.37 -3.32
N GLU A 197 -6.24 8.61 -2.43
CA GLU A 197 -4.82 8.41 -2.73
C GLU A 197 -4.47 6.95 -2.98
N ARG A 198 -4.98 6.03 -2.16
CA ARG A 198 -4.78 4.58 -2.36
C ARG A 198 -5.35 4.13 -3.69
N THR A 199 -6.57 4.55 -4.01
CA THR A 199 -7.23 4.28 -5.30
C THR A 199 -6.43 4.85 -6.47
N GLN A 200 -5.90 6.07 -6.33
CA GLN A 200 -5.03 6.67 -7.33
C GLN A 200 -3.73 5.88 -7.52
N LEU A 201 -3.10 5.40 -6.44
CA LEU A 201 -1.91 4.56 -6.52
C LEU A 201 -2.19 3.22 -7.18
N VAL A 202 -3.30 2.54 -6.86
CA VAL A 202 -3.73 1.31 -7.53
C VAL A 202 -3.97 1.56 -9.01
N ALA A 203 -4.59 2.68 -9.38
CA ALA A 203 -4.79 3.04 -10.78
C ALA A 203 -3.45 3.33 -11.49
N ALA A 204 -2.48 3.94 -10.81
CA ALA A 204 -1.18 4.33 -11.35
C ALA A 204 -0.20 3.17 -11.47
N TYR A 205 -0.17 2.33 -10.44
CA TYR A 205 0.69 1.16 -10.27
C TYR A 205 -0.22 -0.03 -10.02
N PRO A 206 -0.92 -0.50 -11.06
CA PRO A 206 -1.84 -1.61 -10.90
C PRO A 206 -1.09 -2.79 -10.30
N PRO A 207 -1.75 -3.54 -9.40
CA PRO A 207 -1.22 -4.82 -8.99
C PRO A 207 -0.84 -5.58 -10.25
N ARG A 208 0.31 -6.24 -10.24
CA ARG A 208 0.53 -7.25 -11.27
C ARG A 208 -0.36 -8.39 -10.88
N GLU A 209 -1.60 -8.32 -11.36
CA GLU A 209 -2.69 -9.20 -10.99
C GLU A 209 -2.20 -10.64 -11.16
N PRO A 210 -1.84 -11.36 -10.08
CA PRO A 210 -1.37 -12.72 -10.24
C PRO A 210 -2.61 -13.55 -10.45
N THR A 211 -3.02 -13.67 -11.70
CA THR A 211 -4.21 -14.43 -12.08
C THR A 211 -3.90 -15.89 -11.91
N TRP A 212 -4.85 -16.66 -11.39
CA TRP A 212 -4.80 -18.11 -11.58
C TRP A 212 -4.80 -18.40 -13.09
N SER A 213 -3.81 -19.15 -13.60
CA SER A 213 -3.79 -19.53 -15.03
C SER A 213 -4.85 -20.59 -15.37
N LYS A 214 -5.39 -21.26 -14.36
CA LYS A 214 -6.43 -22.28 -14.45
C LYS A 214 -7.31 -22.27 -13.22
N SER A 215 -8.47 -22.92 -13.29
CA SER A 215 -9.30 -23.17 -12.12
C SER A 215 -8.52 -23.91 -11.02
N PRO A 216 -8.28 -23.29 -9.85
CA PRO A 216 -7.54 -23.93 -8.77
C PRO A 216 -8.38 -25.04 -8.14
N SER A 217 -7.79 -26.22 -7.98
CA SER A 217 -8.35 -27.24 -7.07
C SER A 217 -8.17 -26.79 -5.62
N ILE A 218 -9.14 -27.11 -4.77
CA ILE A 218 -9.19 -26.65 -3.37
C ILE A 218 -9.00 -27.85 -2.45
N THR A 219 -8.02 -27.74 -1.54
CA THR A 219 -7.82 -28.72 -0.45
C THR A 219 -8.14 -28.07 0.87
N ILE A 220 -9.09 -28.63 1.59
CA ILE A 220 -9.42 -28.25 2.97
C ILE A 220 -8.60 -29.15 3.89
N LEU A 221 -7.67 -28.57 4.64
CA LEU A 221 -6.95 -29.26 5.71
C LEU A 221 -7.69 -29.03 7.02
N GLY A 222 -8.20 -30.09 7.61
CA GLY A 222 -8.95 -30.01 8.86
C GLY A 222 -9.39 -31.39 9.34
N GLN A 223 -10.07 -31.40 10.50
CA GLN A 223 -10.68 -32.62 11.05
C GLN A 223 -12.05 -32.85 10.43
N GLU A 224 -12.42 -34.12 10.26
CA GLU A 224 -13.78 -34.48 9.86
C GLU A 224 -14.79 -33.95 10.90
N GLY A 225 -15.87 -33.35 10.41
CA GLY A 225 -16.90 -32.74 11.27
C GLY A 225 -16.61 -31.31 11.73
N ASP A 226 -15.50 -30.69 11.30
CA ASP A 226 -15.27 -29.26 11.56
C ASP A 226 -16.38 -28.41 10.91
N PRO A 227 -17.13 -27.60 11.67
CA PRO A 227 -18.26 -26.84 11.15
C PRO A 227 -17.85 -25.80 10.10
N ARG A 228 -16.58 -25.38 10.07
CA ARG A 228 -16.06 -24.43 9.07
C ARG A 228 -15.98 -25.04 7.68
N ILE A 229 -15.95 -26.37 7.54
CA ILE A 229 -15.93 -27.05 6.22
C ILE A 229 -17.14 -26.62 5.38
N ALA A 230 -18.33 -26.57 5.98
CA ALA A 230 -19.54 -26.11 5.29
C ALA A 230 -19.42 -24.64 4.83
N LEU A 231 -18.77 -23.78 5.63
CA LEU A 231 -18.53 -22.38 5.29
C LEU A 231 -17.54 -22.23 4.13
N VAL A 232 -16.56 -23.13 4.02
CA VAL A 232 -15.65 -23.16 2.87
C VAL A 232 -16.40 -23.48 1.59
N HIS A 233 -17.27 -24.50 1.60
CA HIS A 233 -18.11 -24.83 0.45
C HIS A 233 -19.03 -23.66 0.07
N GLU A 234 -19.69 -23.04 1.05
CA GLU A 234 -20.55 -21.88 0.82
C GLU A 234 -19.78 -20.71 0.19
N ALA A 235 -18.56 -20.44 0.67
CA ALA A 235 -17.74 -19.37 0.13
C ALA A 235 -17.25 -19.68 -1.30
N VAL A 236 -16.96 -20.94 -1.61
CA VAL A 236 -16.64 -21.39 -2.98
C VAL A 236 -17.83 -21.16 -3.92
N ASP A 237 -19.04 -21.52 -3.49
CA ASP A 237 -20.26 -21.30 -4.27
C ASP A 237 -20.54 -19.81 -4.47
N TYR A 238 -20.37 -18.99 -3.44
CA TYR A 238 -20.49 -17.54 -3.52
C TYR A 238 -19.54 -16.95 -4.57
N TRP A 239 -18.25 -17.30 -4.50
CA TRP A 239 -17.26 -16.80 -5.46
C TRP A 239 -17.57 -17.26 -6.90
N ASN A 240 -17.97 -18.51 -7.08
CA ASN A 240 -18.40 -19.02 -8.39
C ASN A 240 -19.65 -18.30 -8.92
N GLY A 241 -20.58 -17.90 -8.04
CA GLY A 241 -21.71 -17.03 -8.38
C GLY A 241 -21.26 -15.63 -8.81
N VAL A 242 -20.38 -14.98 -8.05
CA VAL A 242 -19.79 -13.67 -8.40
C VAL A 242 -19.14 -13.74 -9.78
N PHE A 243 -18.35 -14.78 -10.05
CA PHE A 243 -17.70 -14.97 -11.34
C PHE A 243 -18.70 -15.14 -12.50
N ALA A 244 -19.80 -15.86 -12.27
CA ALA A 244 -20.88 -15.97 -13.24
C ALA A 244 -21.55 -14.61 -13.50
N ASP A 245 -21.87 -13.87 -12.45
CA ASP A 245 -22.57 -12.58 -12.52
C ASP A 245 -21.75 -11.51 -13.25
N ILE A 246 -20.42 -11.52 -13.07
CA ILE A 246 -19.54 -10.58 -13.78
C ILE A 246 -19.18 -11.04 -15.20
N GLY A 247 -19.63 -12.22 -15.63
CA GLY A 247 -19.46 -12.76 -16.98
C GLY A 247 -18.11 -13.42 -17.25
N THR A 248 -17.35 -13.79 -16.21
CA THR A 248 -16.06 -14.49 -16.41
C THR A 248 -16.26 -16.01 -16.48
N PRO A 249 -15.49 -16.75 -17.31
CA PRO A 249 -15.49 -18.21 -17.30
C PRO A 249 -14.69 -18.81 -16.14
N PHE A 250 -13.92 -18.01 -15.39
CA PHE A 250 -13.10 -18.50 -14.29
C PHE A 250 -13.97 -19.08 -13.16
N ARG A 251 -13.57 -20.24 -12.63
CA ARG A 251 -14.24 -20.89 -11.51
C ARG A 251 -13.23 -21.44 -10.54
N LEU A 252 -13.56 -21.39 -9.25
CA LEU A 252 -12.92 -22.21 -8.24
C LEU A 252 -13.27 -23.68 -8.51
N GLY A 253 -12.25 -24.53 -8.53
CA GLY A 253 -12.35 -25.94 -8.87
C GLY A 253 -12.90 -26.80 -7.74
N PRO A 254 -12.81 -28.13 -7.87
CA PRO A 254 -13.34 -29.06 -6.88
C PRO A 254 -12.65 -28.93 -5.53
N THR A 255 -13.43 -29.12 -4.47
CA THR A 255 -13.00 -29.15 -3.08
C THR A 255 -12.79 -30.58 -2.60
N GLN A 256 -11.68 -30.84 -1.92
CA GLN A 256 -11.42 -32.11 -1.22
C GLN A 256 -11.05 -31.84 0.25
N LEU A 257 -11.57 -32.66 1.17
CA LEU A 257 -11.13 -32.66 2.57
C LEU A 257 -9.96 -33.63 2.71
N VAL A 258 -8.88 -33.18 3.34
CA VAL A 258 -7.73 -34.00 3.67
C VAL A 258 -7.46 -33.88 5.16
N ALA A 259 -7.39 -35.03 5.84
CA ALA A 259 -7.01 -35.08 7.23
C ALA A 259 -5.56 -34.61 7.39
N GLY A 260 -5.35 -33.59 8.22
CA GLY A 260 -4.04 -32.99 8.44
C GLY A 260 -4.17 -31.56 8.95
N ALA A 261 -3.03 -30.96 9.29
CA ALA A 261 -2.94 -29.58 9.70
C ALA A 261 -1.56 -29.02 9.36
N ILE A 262 -1.51 -27.72 9.06
CA ILE A 262 -0.25 -26.98 9.10
C ILE A 262 0.05 -26.69 10.59
N PRO A 263 1.30 -26.86 11.04
CA PRO A 263 1.66 -26.60 12.44
C PRO A 263 1.24 -25.22 12.94
N ALA A 264 0.75 -25.16 14.18
CA ALA A 264 0.20 -23.95 14.77
C ALA A 264 1.25 -22.83 14.90
N GLU A 265 2.48 -23.16 15.28
CA GLU A 265 3.59 -22.20 15.33
C GLU A 265 3.90 -21.58 13.97
N GLU A 266 3.79 -22.36 12.89
CA GLU A 266 4.05 -21.91 11.53
C GLU A 266 2.94 -20.96 11.06
N LEU A 267 1.68 -21.29 11.30
CA LEU A 267 0.55 -20.41 11.00
C LEU A 267 0.62 -19.09 11.79
N ARG A 268 1.05 -19.12 13.06
CA ARG A 268 1.27 -17.90 13.85
C ARG A 268 2.39 -17.04 13.28
N ALA A 269 3.50 -17.65 12.86
CA ALA A 269 4.60 -16.93 12.22
C ALA A 269 4.14 -16.24 10.92
N PHE A 270 3.41 -16.96 10.05
CA PHE A 270 2.84 -16.37 8.84
C PHE A 270 1.86 -15.23 9.13
N SER A 271 0.96 -15.43 10.09
CA SER A 271 0.02 -14.38 10.48
C SER A 271 0.75 -13.14 10.98
N ALA A 272 1.80 -13.30 11.80
CA ALA A 272 2.60 -12.19 12.30
C ALA A 272 3.35 -11.46 11.18
N ASP A 273 3.88 -12.16 10.18
CA ASP A 273 4.54 -11.53 9.01
C ASP A 273 3.56 -10.75 8.13
N ARG A 274 2.29 -11.19 8.05
CA ARG A 274 1.26 -10.55 7.23
C ARG A 274 0.51 -9.43 7.92
N VAL A 275 0.38 -9.50 9.24
CA VAL A 275 -0.21 -8.45 10.06
C VAL A 275 0.84 -7.44 10.52
N GLY A 276 2.10 -7.83 10.50
CA GLY A 276 3.24 -7.02 10.95
C GLY A 276 3.79 -6.07 9.88
N PRO A 277 4.67 -5.14 10.27
CA PRO A 277 5.27 -4.13 9.39
C PRO A 277 6.21 -4.68 8.30
N ARG A 278 6.33 -6.00 8.13
CA ARG A 278 7.26 -6.67 7.20
C ARG A 278 6.54 -7.70 6.33
N SER A 279 5.67 -7.24 5.42
CA SER A 279 5.19 -8.10 4.34
C SER A 279 6.26 -8.23 3.24
N ALA A 280 7.36 -8.95 3.55
CA ALA A 280 8.28 -9.42 2.52
C ALA A 280 7.63 -10.59 1.75
N ALA A 281 8.08 -10.84 0.52
CA ALA A 281 7.73 -12.06 -0.20
C ALA A 281 8.28 -13.28 0.56
N VAL A 282 7.46 -13.88 1.41
CA VAL A 282 7.85 -15.07 2.18
C VAL A 282 7.89 -16.25 1.21
N PRO A 283 9.02 -16.98 1.11
CA PRO A 283 9.08 -18.19 0.28
C PRO A 283 8.01 -19.20 0.73
N MET A 284 7.50 -19.99 -0.22
CA MET A 284 6.49 -21.00 0.11
C MET A 284 7.11 -22.04 1.06
N PRO A 285 6.50 -22.30 2.22
CA PRO A 285 7.01 -23.31 3.12
C PRO A 285 6.73 -24.71 2.59
N GLU A 286 7.55 -25.68 2.98
CA GLU A 286 7.41 -27.07 2.57
C GLU A 286 6.07 -27.68 3.04
N SER A 287 5.57 -27.26 4.21
CA SER A 287 4.27 -27.67 4.77
C SER A 287 3.08 -27.33 3.85
N VAL A 288 3.18 -26.24 3.07
CA VAL A 288 2.19 -25.82 2.07
C VAL A 288 2.48 -26.45 0.71
N ALA A 289 3.76 -26.56 0.35
CA ALA A 289 4.20 -27.11 -0.92
C ALA A 289 3.77 -28.58 -1.11
N THR A 290 3.85 -29.36 -0.04
CA THR A 290 3.58 -30.81 -0.03
C THR A 290 2.09 -31.16 -0.04
N VAL A 291 1.22 -30.22 0.34
CA VAL A 291 -0.23 -30.44 0.37
C VAL A 291 -0.77 -30.47 -1.06
N PRO A 292 -1.55 -31.49 -1.46
CA PRO A 292 -2.12 -31.55 -2.81
C PRO A 292 -3.10 -30.39 -3.06
N GLY A 293 -3.34 -30.07 -4.33
CA GLY A 293 -4.27 -29.01 -4.75
C GLY A 293 -3.57 -27.67 -5.00
N ASN A 294 -4.32 -26.62 -5.35
CA ASN A 294 -3.77 -25.30 -5.68
C ASN A 294 -4.04 -24.27 -4.58
N LEU A 295 -5.29 -24.22 -4.11
CA LEU A 295 -5.71 -23.37 -3.02
C LEU A 295 -5.93 -24.24 -1.79
N ILE A 296 -5.15 -24.00 -0.74
CA ILE A 296 -5.24 -24.73 0.52
C ILE A 296 -6.03 -23.88 1.50
N VAL A 297 -7.10 -24.43 2.08
CA VAL A 297 -7.81 -23.82 3.21
C VAL A 297 -7.41 -24.60 4.46
N ALA A 298 -6.56 -24.01 5.30
CA ALA A 298 -6.11 -24.62 6.55
C ALA A 298 -7.02 -24.19 7.70
N LEU A 299 -7.79 -25.13 8.23
CA LEU A 299 -8.62 -24.94 9.42
C LEU A 299 -7.75 -25.26 10.65
N SER A 300 -7.57 -24.28 11.52
CA SER A 300 -6.71 -24.40 12.69
C SER A 300 -7.44 -23.97 13.95
N ASP A 301 -7.13 -24.63 15.07
CA ASP A 301 -7.61 -24.25 16.39
C ASP A 301 -6.60 -23.35 17.14
N ALA A 302 -5.58 -22.87 16.42
CA ALA A 302 -4.62 -21.93 16.97
C ALA A 302 -5.12 -20.49 16.94
N GLU A 303 -4.69 -19.71 17.94
CA GLU A 303 -4.90 -18.27 18.01
C GLU A 303 -3.91 -17.51 17.11
N PHE A 304 -4.43 -16.93 16.03
CA PHE A 304 -3.76 -16.00 15.11
C PHE A 304 -4.80 -15.15 14.37
N VAL A 305 -4.42 -14.14 13.59
CA VAL A 305 -5.36 -13.44 12.71
C VAL A 305 -5.45 -14.21 11.40
N SER A 306 -6.66 -14.62 10.99
CA SER A 306 -6.88 -15.23 9.67
C SER A 306 -6.22 -14.42 8.56
N PHE A 307 -5.65 -15.14 7.60
CA PHE A 307 -4.86 -14.54 6.54
C PHE A 307 -4.87 -15.41 5.29
N ALA A 308 -4.51 -14.79 4.18
CA ALA A 308 -4.20 -15.47 2.95
C ALA A 308 -2.77 -15.18 2.47
N ALA A 309 -2.23 -16.13 1.71
CA ALA A 309 -0.93 -16.07 1.07
C ALA A 309 -1.05 -16.61 -0.36
N ARG A 310 -0.35 -15.99 -1.31
CA ARG A 310 -0.25 -16.50 -2.68
C ARG A 310 1.20 -16.60 -3.13
N TRP A 311 1.49 -17.67 -3.86
CA TRP A 311 2.73 -17.92 -4.57
C TRP A 311 2.39 -18.15 -6.05
N PRO A 312 2.25 -17.06 -6.83
CA PRO A 312 1.68 -17.13 -8.18
C PRO A 312 2.51 -17.95 -9.15
N SER A 313 3.85 -17.85 -9.09
CA SER A 313 4.76 -18.64 -9.92
C SER A 313 4.61 -20.16 -9.68
N GLU A 314 4.10 -20.54 -8.50
CA GLU A 314 3.93 -21.92 -8.08
C GLU A 314 2.48 -22.38 -8.24
N GLU A 315 1.58 -21.51 -8.72
CA GLU A 315 0.13 -21.77 -8.80
C GLU A 315 -0.41 -22.32 -7.47
N LYS A 316 -0.03 -21.63 -6.37
CA LYS A 316 -0.35 -22.00 -5.00
C LYS A 316 -0.88 -20.84 -4.17
N ALA A 317 -1.81 -21.15 -3.27
CA ALA A 317 -2.32 -20.24 -2.26
C ALA A 317 -2.64 -20.98 -0.96
N LEU A 318 -2.58 -20.25 0.16
CA LEU A 318 -3.01 -20.68 1.48
C LEU A 318 -4.00 -19.66 2.03
N ALA A 319 -5.16 -20.11 2.49
CA ALA A 319 -6.08 -19.36 3.34
C ALA A 319 -6.13 -20.05 4.71
N ALA A 320 -5.63 -19.40 5.75
CA ALA A 320 -5.58 -19.94 7.09
C ALA A 320 -6.72 -19.37 7.95
N ILE A 321 -7.61 -20.26 8.41
CA ILE A 321 -8.80 -19.91 9.18
C ILE A 321 -8.57 -20.28 10.64
N LYS A 322 -8.58 -19.28 11.51
CA LYS A 322 -8.33 -19.44 12.95
C LYS A 322 -9.49 -20.13 13.67
N ALA A 323 -9.29 -20.44 14.95
CA ALA A 323 -10.27 -21.09 15.82
C ALA A 323 -11.62 -20.37 15.82
N HIS A 324 -12.72 -21.13 15.79
CA HIS A 324 -14.09 -20.62 15.86
C HIS A 324 -14.68 -20.68 17.27
N LEU A 325 -13.85 -21.01 18.27
CA LEU A 325 -14.28 -21.33 19.64
C LEU A 325 -14.47 -20.07 20.50
N GLU A 326 -14.02 -18.91 20.03
CA GLU A 326 -14.14 -17.63 20.72
C GLU A 326 -14.87 -16.58 19.88
N SER A 327 -15.63 -15.72 20.55
CA SER A 327 -16.32 -14.59 19.93
C SER A 327 -15.30 -13.65 19.24
N PRO A 328 -15.61 -13.06 18.08
CA PRO A 328 -16.90 -13.11 17.38
C PRO A 328 -17.04 -14.25 16.36
N LEU A 329 -16.05 -15.16 16.23
CA LEU A 329 -16.14 -16.25 15.24
C LEU A 329 -17.10 -17.38 15.62
N THR A 330 -17.59 -17.38 16.86
CA THR A 330 -18.75 -18.19 17.26
C THR A 330 -20.04 -17.75 16.57
N LEU A 331 -20.09 -16.52 16.03
CA LEU A 331 -21.26 -16.01 15.31
C LEU A 331 -21.23 -16.49 13.85
N PRO A 332 -22.27 -17.20 13.37
CA PRO A 332 -22.28 -17.82 12.05
C PRO A 332 -21.96 -16.86 10.90
N ASN A 333 -22.45 -15.62 10.99
CA ASN A 333 -22.24 -14.64 9.93
C ASN A 333 -20.80 -14.12 9.86
N VAL A 334 -20.10 -14.09 11.01
CA VAL A 334 -18.73 -13.58 11.07
C VAL A 334 -17.77 -14.60 10.48
N ALA A 335 -17.83 -15.87 10.92
CA ALA A 335 -16.96 -16.93 10.41
C ALA A 335 -17.11 -17.12 8.89
N ARG A 336 -18.36 -17.08 8.39
CA ARG A 336 -18.65 -17.17 6.95
C ARG A 336 -17.96 -16.08 6.15
N ASN A 337 -18.08 -14.82 6.59
CA ASN A 337 -17.50 -13.70 5.88
C ASN A 337 -15.97 -13.70 5.96
N VAL A 338 -15.38 -14.14 7.07
CA VAL A 338 -13.92 -14.33 7.15
C VAL A 338 -13.45 -15.38 6.14
N VAL A 339 -14.10 -16.53 6.05
CA VAL A 339 -13.73 -17.55 5.04
C VAL A 339 -13.86 -17.00 3.62
N ALA A 340 -14.96 -16.30 3.30
CA ALA A 340 -15.15 -15.68 1.99
C ALA A 340 -14.11 -14.58 1.69
N HIS A 341 -13.76 -13.77 2.68
CA HIS A 341 -12.74 -12.72 2.59
C HIS A 341 -11.35 -13.29 2.29
N GLU A 342 -10.91 -14.31 3.05
CA GLU A 342 -9.59 -14.92 2.81
C GLU A 342 -9.52 -15.61 1.44
N LEU A 343 -10.63 -16.21 0.98
CA LEU A 343 -10.72 -16.72 -0.39
C LEU A 343 -10.64 -15.59 -1.43
N GLY A 344 -11.20 -14.41 -1.14
CA GLY A 344 -11.04 -13.20 -1.96
C GLY A 344 -9.57 -12.82 -2.17
N HIS A 345 -8.77 -12.85 -1.10
CA HIS A 345 -7.33 -12.67 -1.23
C HIS A 345 -6.66 -13.79 -2.03
N ALA A 346 -7.07 -15.04 -1.82
CA ALA A 346 -6.54 -16.18 -2.56
C ALA A 346 -6.86 -16.14 -4.07
N ILE A 347 -7.87 -15.38 -4.52
CA ILE A 347 -8.16 -15.12 -5.94
C ILE A 347 -7.60 -13.78 -6.46
N GLY A 348 -6.89 -13.03 -5.61
CA GLY A 348 -6.14 -11.82 -6.01
C GLY A 348 -6.78 -10.49 -5.63
N LEU A 349 -7.86 -10.46 -4.84
CA LEU A 349 -8.40 -9.21 -4.30
C LEU A 349 -7.58 -8.72 -3.10
N TRP A 350 -7.63 -7.41 -2.87
CA TRP A 350 -6.95 -6.73 -1.77
C TRP A 350 -7.98 -6.05 -0.88
N HIS A 351 -7.53 -5.53 0.27
CA HIS A 351 -8.43 -4.82 1.16
C HIS A 351 -8.97 -3.54 0.51
N ASN A 352 -10.26 -3.29 0.73
CA ASN A 352 -10.85 -1.96 0.63
C ASN A 352 -11.06 -1.38 2.05
N ASP A 353 -11.65 -0.19 2.15
CA ASP A 353 -11.97 0.47 3.43
C ASP A 353 -13.47 0.74 3.64
N ASP A 354 -14.34 0.15 2.81
CA ASP A 354 -15.78 0.29 2.95
C ASP A 354 -16.32 -0.81 3.89
N PRO A 355 -16.74 -0.47 5.12
CA PRO A 355 -17.22 -1.44 6.10
C PRO A 355 -18.50 -2.19 5.66
N ALA A 356 -19.15 -1.77 4.57
CA ALA A 356 -20.27 -2.47 3.97
C ALA A 356 -19.86 -3.50 2.90
N MET A 357 -18.57 -3.66 2.62
CA MET A 357 -18.05 -4.53 1.56
C MET A 357 -17.22 -5.70 2.11
N LEU A 358 -17.20 -6.82 1.38
CA LEU A 358 -16.56 -8.06 1.82
C LEU A 358 -15.07 -7.90 2.10
N MET A 359 -14.32 -7.23 1.23
CA MET A 359 -12.86 -7.10 1.39
C MET A 359 -12.43 -5.94 2.29
N CYS A 360 -13.32 -5.36 3.11
CA CYS A 360 -12.87 -4.34 4.06
C CYS A 360 -11.82 -4.92 5.01
N GLY A 361 -10.64 -4.31 5.09
CA GLY A 361 -9.60 -4.76 6.02
C GLY A 361 -8.62 -3.68 6.47
N ARG A 362 -7.61 -4.10 7.23
CA ARG A 362 -6.63 -3.20 7.85
C ARG A 362 -5.89 -2.37 6.80
N PRO A 363 -5.50 -1.10 7.13
CA PRO A 363 -5.49 -0.47 8.46
C PRO A 363 -6.82 0.15 8.91
N VAL A 364 -7.86 0.11 8.08
CA VAL A 364 -9.19 0.64 8.44
C VAL A 364 -9.83 -0.28 9.49
N PRO A 365 -10.59 0.25 10.47
CA PRO A 365 -11.29 -0.55 11.48
C PRO A 365 -12.50 -1.29 10.89
N CYS A 366 -12.26 -2.11 9.86
CA CYS A 366 -13.16 -3.12 9.36
C CYS A 366 -13.19 -4.25 10.37
N ARG A 367 -14.17 -4.23 11.29
CA ARG A 367 -14.24 -5.23 12.36
C ARG A 367 -15.10 -6.42 11.92
N PRO A 368 -14.69 -7.66 12.23
CA PRO A 368 -15.56 -8.82 12.10
C PRO A 368 -16.89 -8.64 12.85
N ASP A 369 -16.93 -7.82 13.92
CA ASP A 369 -18.16 -7.45 14.63
C ASP A 369 -19.17 -6.67 13.76
N ALA A 370 -18.71 -5.91 12.75
CA ALA A 370 -19.61 -5.27 11.79
C ALA A 370 -20.29 -6.30 10.87
N MET A 371 -19.76 -7.52 10.81
CA MET A 371 -20.35 -8.66 10.11
C MET A 371 -21.38 -9.40 10.97
N GLN A 372 -21.73 -8.90 12.17
CA GLN A 372 -22.82 -9.49 12.95
C GLN A 372 -24.14 -9.32 12.22
N SER A 373 -24.87 -10.42 12.06
CA SER A 373 -26.20 -10.44 11.45
C SER A 373 -26.93 -11.68 11.94
N ASP A 374 -28.20 -11.50 12.33
CA ASP A 374 -29.10 -12.61 12.66
C ASP A 374 -29.55 -13.38 11.42
N THR A 375 -29.40 -12.77 10.24
CA THR A 375 -29.62 -13.42 8.94
C THR A 375 -28.28 -13.79 8.30
N PRO A 376 -28.08 -15.06 7.93
CA PRO A 376 -26.85 -15.48 7.26
C PRO A 376 -26.70 -14.79 5.88
N ARG A 377 -25.61 -14.03 5.69
CA ARG A 377 -25.29 -13.33 4.43
C ARG A 377 -23.78 -13.13 4.26
N ILE A 378 -23.32 -13.27 3.02
CA ILE A 378 -21.97 -12.81 2.63
C ILE A 378 -22.10 -11.36 2.16
N PHE A 379 -21.20 -10.48 2.63
CA PHE A 379 -21.19 -9.08 2.22
C PHE A 379 -20.88 -8.95 0.72
N PRO A 380 -21.43 -7.93 0.05
CA PRO A 380 -21.21 -7.74 -1.38
C PRO A 380 -19.79 -7.25 -1.68
N LEU A 381 -19.44 -7.29 -2.97
CA LEU A 381 -18.28 -6.59 -3.52
C LEU A 381 -18.66 -5.21 -4.04
N SER A 382 -17.73 -4.28 -3.92
CA SER A 382 -17.72 -2.98 -4.59
C SER A 382 -17.63 -3.12 -6.11
N ALA A 383 -17.94 -2.03 -6.82
CA ALA A 383 -17.81 -1.97 -8.27
C ALA A 383 -16.34 -2.13 -8.71
N ASP A 384 -15.40 -1.59 -7.96
CA ASP A 384 -13.97 -1.60 -8.29
C ASP A 384 -13.38 -3.01 -8.16
N GLU A 385 -13.77 -3.77 -7.14
CA GLU A 385 -13.37 -5.17 -6.99
C GLU A 385 -13.92 -6.03 -8.13
N LYS A 386 -15.19 -5.84 -8.50
CA LYS A 386 -15.77 -6.55 -9.66
C LYS A 386 -15.05 -6.19 -10.95
N ALA A 387 -14.68 -4.92 -11.13
CA ALA A 387 -13.88 -4.48 -12.27
C ALA A 387 -12.47 -5.09 -12.26
N GLN A 388 -11.85 -5.21 -11.09
CA GLN A 388 -10.57 -5.90 -10.92
C GLN A 388 -10.69 -7.38 -11.28
N LEU A 389 -11.67 -8.10 -10.77
CA LEU A 389 -11.89 -9.51 -11.13
C LEU A 389 -12.08 -9.70 -12.64
N ARG A 390 -12.76 -8.78 -13.33
CA ARG A 390 -12.91 -8.83 -14.80
C ARG A 390 -11.60 -8.60 -15.55
N ARG A 391 -10.68 -7.79 -15.01
CA ARG A 391 -9.34 -7.63 -15.59
C ARG A 391 -8.48 -8.88 -15.37
N MET A 392 -8.56 -9.46 -14.16
CA MET A 392 -7.85 -10.69 -13.79
C MET A 392 -8.35 -11.91 -14.57
N TYR A 393 -9.66 -12.00 -14.72
CA TYR A 393 -10.33 -13.14 -15.31
C TYR A 393 -11.26 -12.64 -16.42
N PRO A 394 -10.71 -12.27 -17.59
CA PRO A 394 -11.49 -11.69 -18.65
C PRO A 394 -12.61 -12.64 -19.14
N PRO A 395 -13.78 -12.10 -19.51
CA PRO A 395 -14.77 -12.84 -20.27
C PRO A 395 -14.13 -13.48 -21.52
N ARG A 396 -14.71 -14.59 -22.01
CA ARG A 396 -14.27 -15.11 -23.30
C ARG A 396 -14.47 -14.03 -24.35
N ALA A 397 -13.44 -13.78 -25.17
CA ALA A 397 -13.63 -13.06 -26.42
C ALA A 397 -14.47 -13.98 -27.32
N ASP A 398 -15.64 -13.50 -27.73
CA ASP A 398 -16.50 -14.19 -28.69
C ASP A 398 -15.80 -14.35 -30.05
#